data_AF-A0A8J3V9E5-F1
#
_entry.id   AF-A0A8J3V9E5-F1
#
_cell.length_a   1.000
_cell.length_b   1.000
_cell.length_c   1.000
_cell.angle_alpha   90.00
_cell.angle_beta   90.00
_cell.angle_gamma   90.00
#
_symmetry.space_group_name_H-M   'P 1'
#
loop_
_entity.id
_entity.type
_entity.pdbx_description
1 polymer ?
#
loop_
_entity_poly.entity_id
_entity_poly.type
_entity_poly.pdbx_seq_one_letter_code
_entity_poly.pdbx_strand_id
1 'polypeptide(L)'
;MKVLLVSLGVAAVGALVAVLLLLRNPADGGTGEERVASGSTAAASASPAARKSVLLDVEGAVIEEFSGDCADSGYPYLCRYVRERLLAEDPRLLTRDGLTIQTTIDQRLQRAAQRAIDAHVHRDDPQVATQVMIVPGEGAIRAMATSRGDGDGPGFQQGTTAMPYTLATALAAGLRYDDGFPISDEYRPKGYATFKNCQDQAVGDPTHAISNREKGGDRFATLRSGTQDAVNTFYMR
;
A
#
# COMPACT_ATOMS: atom_id res chain seq x y z
N MET A 1 31.16 -49.31 -22.76
CA MET A 1 32.09 -49.78 -21.69
C MET A 1 31.81 -48.99 -20.43
N LYS A 2 31.57 -49.72 -19.32
CA LYS A 2 31.46 -49.32 -17.90
C LYS A 2 30.29 -48.42 -17.43
N VAL A 3 29.28 -49.16 -16.96
CA VAL A 3 28.33 -48.89 -15.89
C VAL A 3 29.01 -48.40 -14.60
N LEU A 4 28.35 -47.48 -13.86
CA LEU A 4 28.35 -47.52 -12.39
C LEU A 4 27.06 -46.87 -11.84
N LEU A 5 26.18 -47.73 -11.33
CA LEU A 5 25.11 -47.38 -10.39
C LEU A 5 25.72 -47.14 -9.00
N VAL A 6 25.22 -46.15 -8.27
CA VAL A 6 25.01 -46.26 -6.82
C VAL A 6 23.68 -45.58 -6.47
N SER A 7 22.74 -46.39 -5.99
CA SER A 7 21.53 -45.98 -5.30
C SER A 7 21.79 -45.93 -3.80
N LEU A 8 21.39 -44.86 -3.13
CA LEU A 8 20.96 -44.90 -1.74
C LEU A 8 19.75 -43.98 -1.59
N GLY A 9 18.61 -44.59 -1.26
CA GLY A 9 17.35 -43.90 -1.10
C GLY A 9 17.30 -43.07 0.19
N VAL A 10 16.56 -41.97 0.13
CA VAL A 10 15.91 -41.37 1.28
C VAL A 10 14.48 -41.03 0.87
N ALA A 11 13.57 -41.40 1.76
CA ALA A 11 12.12 -41.34 1.59
C ALA A 11 11.59 -39.92 1.32
N ALA A 12 10.47 -39.90 0.62
CA ALA A 12 9.70 -38.73 0.23
C ALA A 12 9.23 -37.89 1.43
N VAL A 13 9.40 -36.57 1.31
CA VAL A 13 8.41 -35.59 1.80
C VAL A 13 8.28 -34.54 0.71
N GLY A 14 7.22 -34.64 -0.09
CA GLY A 14 6.86 -33.62 -1.06
C GLY A 14 6.43 -32.35 -0.34
N ALA A 15 7.29 -31.34 -0.29
CA ALA A 15 6.86 -29.96 -0.15
C ALA A 15 6.40 -29.50 -1.53
N LEU A 16 5.11 -29.21 -1.68
CA LEU A 16 4.59 -28.57 -2.87
C LEU A 16 5.11 -27.12 -2.88
N VAL A 17 6.25 -26.90 -3.54
CA VAL A 17 6.72 -25.55 -3.85
C VAL A 17 5.88 -25.06 -5.03
N ALA A 18 4.87 -24.23 -4.77
CA ALA A 18 4.13 -23.57 -5.83
C ALA A 18 4.94 -22.38 -6.36
N VAL A 19 5.86 -22.64 -7.29
CA VAL A 19 6.44 -21.60 -8.16
C VAL A 19 5.46 -21.37 -9.30
N LEU A 20 4.73 -20.25 -9.28
CA LEU A 20 3.78 -19.92 -10.34
C LEU A 20 4.50 -19.15 -11.47
N LEU A 21 5.02 -19.90 -12.45
CA LEU A 21 5.52 -19.34 -13.73
C LEU A 21 4.39 -19.39 -14.76
N LEU A 22 3.97 -18.22 -15.23
CA LEU A 22 2.89 -18.03 -16.22
C LEU A 22 3.40 -18.31 -17.64
N LEU A 23 3.03 -19.45 -18.22
CA LEU A 23 2.91 -19.61 -19.68
C LEU A 23 1.70 -20.51 -20.01
N ARG A 24 0.62 -19.91 -20.54
CA ARG A 24 -0.42 -20.60 -21.34
C ARG A 24 0.14 -20.78 -22.76
N ASN A 25 -0.10 -21.86 -23.51
CA ASN A 25 -1.37 -22.38 -24.06
C ASN A 25 -1.02 -23.64 -24.93
N PRO A 26 -1.95 -24.31 -25.66
CA PRO A 26 -3.20 -25.00 -25.33
C PRO A 26 -3.25 -26.47 -25.85
N ALA A 27 -4.37 -27.15 -25.60
CA ALA A 27 -4.98 -28.24 -26.39
C ALA A 27 -4.96 -29.68 -25.83
N ASP A 28 -6.01 -30.39 -26.25
CA ASP A 28 -6.42 -31.79 -26.03
C ASP A 28 -7.10 -32.08 -24.67
N GLY A 29 -8.37 -32.46 -24.56
CA GLY A 29 -9.29 -33.10 -25.51
C GLY A 29 -9.36 -34.60 -25.22
N GLY A 30 -10.38 -35.07 -24.49
CA GLY A 30 -10.60 -36.52 -24.33
C GLY A 30 -11.47 -36.93 -23.14
N THR A 31 -12.63 -37.51 -23.47
CA THR A 31 -13.65 -38.15 -22.62
C THR A 31 -13.26 -39.57 -22.18
N GLY A 32 -13.76 -40.04 -21.03
CA GLY A 32 -13.80 -41.47 -20.70
C GLY A 32 -14.23 -41.80 -19.26
N GLU A 33 -15.45 -42.32 -19.11
CA GLU A 33 -15.94 -43.07 -17.93
C GLU A 33 -15.26 -44.45 -17.84
N GLU A 34 -14.91 -44.95 -16.63
CA GLU A 34 -15.69 -45.96 -15.87
C GLU A 34 -14.92 -46.62 -14.69
N ARG A 35 -15.57 -46.60 -13.52
CA ARG A 35 -15.70 -47.63 -12.46
C ARG A 35 -14.52 -48.22 -11.63
N VAL A 36 -14.80 -48.19 -10.31
CA VAL A 36 -14.60 -49.22 -9.26
C VAL A 36 -13.25 -49.21 -8.54
N ALA A 37 -13.26 -48.65 -7.31
CA ALA A 37 -12.33 -49.05 -6.26
C ALA A 37 -13.06 -49.15 -4.92
N SER A 38 -12.90 -50.33 -4.32
CA SER A 38 -13.39 -50.79 -3.03
C SER A 38 -12.81 -49.96 -1.88
N GLY A 39 -13.67 -49.38 -1.04
CA GLY A 39 -13.27 -48.67 0.17
C GLY A 39 -13.03 -49.65 1.31
N SER A 40 -11.76 -50.04 1.50
CA SER A 40 -11.31 -50.67 2.74
C SER A 40 -11.31 -49.64 3.86
N THR A 41 -11.95 -49.95 4.98
CA THR A 41 -11.88 -49.15 6.22
C THR A 41 -10.48 -49.28 6.80
N ALA A 42 -9.57 -48.40 6.38
CA ALA A 42 -8.33 -48.14 7.08
C ALA A 42 -8.49 -46.86 7.91
N ALA A 43 -8.00 -46.95 9.15
CA ALA A 43 -8.07 -45.99 10.23
C ALA A 43 -8.04 -44.52 9.77
N ALA A 44 -8.87 -43.70 10.42
CA ALA A 44 -8.75 -42.25 10.39
C ALA A 44 -7.32 -41.85 10.73
N SER A 45 -6.52 -41.60 9.69
CA SER A 45 -5.30 -40.81 9.81
C SER A 45 -5.74 -39.46 10.32
N ALA A 46 -5.31 -39.10 11.53
CA ALA A 46 -5.39 -37.72 11.99
C ALA A 46 -4.91 -36.83 10.84
N SER A 47 -5.75 -35.86 10.43
CA SER A 47 -5.32 -34.84 9.48
C SER A 47 -3.97 -34.29 9.94
N PRO A 48 -3.00 -34.09 9.02
CA PRO A 48 -1.81 -33.33 9.37
C PRO A 48 -2.29 -32.05 10.04
N ALA A 49 -1.79 -31.75 11.24
CA ALA A 49 -2.10 -30.50 11.90
C ALA A 49 -1.90 -29.38 10.88
N ALA A 50 -2.95 -28.58 10.68
CA ALA A 50 -2.95 -27.44 9.78
C ALA A 50 -1.63 -26.67 9.95
N ARG A 51 -0.82 -26.60 8.89
CA ARG A 51 0.40 -25.79 8.95
C ARG A 51 -0.04 -24.35 9.12
N LYS A 52 0.61 -23.62 10.01
CA LYS A 52 0.32 -22.20 10.17
C LYS A 52 0.76 -21.45 8.92
N SER A 53 -0.09 -20.54 8.46
CA SER A 53 0.28 -19.60 7.41
C SER A 53 1.32 -18.61 7.95
N VAL A 54 2.21 -18.12 7.09
CA VAL A 54 3.32 -17.23 7.47
C VAL A 54 3.43 -16.05 6.53
N LEU A 55 3.80 -14.90 7.10
CA LEU A 55 4.15 -13.70 6.37
C LEU A 55 5.67 -13.62 6.23
N LEU A 56 6.18 -13.53 5.01
CA LEU A 56 7.62 -13.40 4.73
C LEU A 56 7.95 -11.98 4.26
N ASP A 57 9.11 -11.48 4.69
CA ASP A 57 9.71 -10.25 4.20
C ASP A 57 10.37 -10.46 2.82
N VAL A 58 10.88 -9.40 2.21
CA VAL A 58 11.51 -9.42 0.88
C VAL A 58 12.70 -10.39 0.77
N GLU A 59 13.37 -10.73 1.87
CA GLU A 59 14.50 -11.67 1.92
C GLU A 59 14.04 -13.11 2.20
N GLY A 60 12.74 -13.33 2.39
CA GLY A 60 12.15 -14.62 2.72
C GLY A 60 12.19 -14.95 4.22
N ALA A 61 12.58 -14.00 5.07
CA ALA A 61 12.55 -14.19 6.51
C ALA A 61 11.12 -14.04 7.05
N VAL A 62 10.78 -14.84 8.06
CA VAL A 62 9.44 -14.80 8.68
C VAL A 62 9.28 -13.49 9.45
N ILE A 63 8.26 -12.71 9.08
CA ILE A 63 7.82 -11.54 9.83
C ILE A 63 7.02 -11.98 11.05
N GLU A 64 5.96 -12.77 10.81
CA GLU A 64 5.07 -13.34 11.82
C GLU A 64 4.26 -14.51 11.25
N GLU A 65 3.63 -15.28 12.14
CA GLU A 65 2.56 -16.20 11.76
C GLU A 65 1.33 -15.38 11.33
N PHE A 66 0.64 -15.82 10.28
CA PHE A 66 -0.51 -15.11 9.73
C PHE A 66 -1.79 -15.93 9.93
N SER A 67 -2.60 -15.58 10.92
CA SER A 67 -3.91 -16.22 11.15
C SER A 67 -5.04 -15.58 10.31
N GLY A 68 -4.81 -14.38 9.78
CA GLY A 68 -5.86 -13.52 9.23
C GLY A 68 -6.66 -12.76 10.28
N ASP A 69 -6.46 -13.05 11.57
CA ASP A 69 -6.88 -12.20 12.68
C ASP A 69 -5.75 -11.24 13.03
N CYS A 70 -5.96 -9.95 12.77
CA CYS A 70 -4.94 -8.93 12.91
C CYS A 70 -4.94 -8.23 14.28
N ALA A 71 -5.87 -8.58 15.18
CA ALA A 71 -5.91 -8.00 16.51
C ALA A 71 -4.66 -8.34 17.34
N ASP A 72 -4.17 -9.58 17.22
CA ASP A 72 -3.00 -10.09 17.96
C ASP A 72 -1.68 -10.00 17.16
N SER A 73 -1.72 -9.41 15.96
CA SER A 73 -0.54 -9.28 15.10
C SER A 73 0.50 -8.35 15.72
N GLY A 74 1.77 -8.63 15.49
CA GLY A 74 2.87 -7.72 15.82
C GLY A 74 2.85 -6.45 14.95
N TYR A 75 2.27 -6.54 13.75
CA TYR A 75 2.07 -5.43 12.82
C TYR A 75 0.63 -5.39 12.30
N PRO A 76 -0.35 -5.03 13.15
CA PRO A 76 -1.78 -5.10 12.82
C PRO A 76 -2.18 -4.40 11.50
N TYR A 77 -1.58 -3.25 11.19
CA TYR A 77 -1.85 -2.53 9.94
C TYR A 77 -1.33 -3.27 8.70
N LEU A 78 -0.13 -3.87 8.78
CA LEU A 78 0.41 -4.71 7.71
C LEU A 78 -0.43 -5.98 7.54
N CYS A 79 -0.79 -6.64 8.65
CA CYS A 79 -1.65 -7.82 8.63
C CYS A 79 -2.97 -7.51 7.92
N ARG A 80 -3.62 -6.38 8.26
CA ARG A 80 -4.88 -5.98 7.65
C ARG A 80 -4.75 -5.72 6.16
N TYR A 81 -3.72 -4.96 5.77
CA TYR A 81 -3.45 -4.70 4.35
C TYR A 81 -3.26 -6.01 3.56
N VAL A 82 -2.48 -6.95 4.10
CA VAL A 82 -2.26 -8.27 3.48
C VAL A 82 -3.57 -9.06 3.41
N ARG A 83 -4.35 -9.09 4.48
CA ARG A 83 -5.65 -9.76 4.55
C ARG A 83 -6.61 -9.21 3.49
N GLU A 84 -6.75 -7.89 3.40
CA GLU A 84 -7.60 -7.22 2.42
C GLU A 84 -7.14 -7.51 0.99
N ARG A 85 -5.82 -7.53 0.74
CA ARG A 85 -5.28 -7.85 -0.58
C ARG A 85 -5.51 -9.29 -0.99
N LEU A 86 -5.40 -10.24 -0.06
CA LEU A 86 -5.70 -11.66 -0.28
C LEU A 86 -7.19 -11.88 -0.55
N LEU A 87 -8.06 -11.22 0.21
CA LEU A 87 -9.51 -11.29 0.00
C LEU A 87 -9.94 -10.73 -1.35
N ALA A 88 -9.31 -9.63 -1.80
CA ALA A 88 -9.55 -9.04 -3.11
C ALA A 88 -9.08 -9.95 -4.26
N GLU A 89 -8.07 -10.80 -4.02
CA GLU A 89 -7.55 -11.74 -5.02
C GLU A 89 -8.40 -13.00 -5.12
N ASP A 90 -8.61 -13.70 -4.01
CA ASP A 90 -9.52 -14.85 -3.91
C ASP A 90 -9.97 -14.99 -2.43
N PRO A 91 -11.26 -14.75 -2.12
CA PRO A 91 -11.80 -14.87 -0.76
C PRO A 91 -11.55 -16.21 -0.08
N ARG A 92 -11.31 -17.28 -0.86
CA ARG A 92 -11.04 -18.64 -0.36
C ARG A 92 -9.59 -18.83 0.07
N LEU A 93 -8.69 -17.87 -0.15
CA LEU A 93 -7.30 -18.00 0.30
C LEU A 93 -7.25 -18.06 1.83
N LEU A 94 -8.02 -17.21 2.51
CA LEU A 94 -8.05 -17.19 3.97
C LEU A 94 -8.76 -18.40 4.61
N THR A 95 -9.42 -19.25 3.82
CA THR A 95 -9.97 -20.53 4.31
C THR A 95 -8.94 -21.67 4.24
N ARG A 96 -7.72 -21.40 3.74
CA ARG A 96 -6.65 -22.39 3.62
C ARG A 96 -5.62 -22.17 4.71
N ASP A 97 -5.20 -23.27 5.30
CA ASP A 97 -4.05 -23.30 6.18
C ASP A 97 -2.75 -23.44 5.36
N GLY A 98 -1.63 -23.00 5.94
CA GLY A 98 -0.29 -23.22 5.41
C GLY A 98 0.11 -22.31 4.26
N LEU A 99 -0.53 -21.14 4.12
CA LEU A 99 -0.11 -20.14 3.14
C LEU A 99 1.30 -19.63 3.46
N THR A 100 2.12 -19.50 2.42
CA THR A 100 3.37 -18.75 2.49
C THR A 100 3.16 -17.45 1.73
N ILE A 101 3.10 -16.33 2.46
CA ILE A 101 2.77 -15.03 1.89
C ILE A 101 4.05 -14.22 1.76
N GLN A 102 4.61 -14.21 0.57
CA GLN A 102 5.80 -13.42 0.23
C GLN A 102 5.40 -11.95 0.04
N THR A 103 5.97 -11.04 0.83
CA THR A 103 5.73 -9.60 0.71
C THR A 103 6.94 -8.86 0.13
N THR A 104 6.77 -7.57 -0.13
CA THR A 104 7.85 -6.63 -0.45
C THR A 104 8.40 -5.92 0.78
N ILE A 105 7.85 -6.20 1.97
CA ILE A 105 8.23 -5.55 3.23
C ILE A 105 9.69 -5.85 3.52
N ASP A 106 10.42 -4.83 3.93
CA ASP A 106 11.74 -4.97 4.52
C ASP A 106 11.56 -4.91 6.03
N GLN A 107 11.87 -6.01 6.73
CA GLN A 107 11.61 -6.11 8.17
C GLN A 107 12.42 -5.08 8.98
N ARG A 108 13.58 -4.65 8.49
CA ARG A 108 14.39 -3.61 9.14
C ARG A 108 13.69 -2.26 9.04
N LEU A 109 13.19 -1.92 7.85
CA LEU A 109 12.44 -0.69 7.61
C LEU A 109 11.10 -0.71 8.36
N GLN A 110 10.40 -1.83 8.38
CA GLN A 110 9.16 -2.02 9.14
C GLN A 110 9.35 -1.71 10.62
N ARG A 111 10.37 -2.31 11.25
CA ARG A 111 10.70 -2.05 12.66
C ARG A 111 11.15 -0.61 12.90
N ALA A 112 11.89 -0.02 11.96
CA ALA A 112 12.32 1.37 12.07
C ALA A 112 11.12 2.34 12.01
N ALA A 113 10.18 2.12 11.09
CA ALA A 113 8.95 2.90 10.98
C ALA A 113 8.11 2.82 12.25
N GLN A 114 7.87 1.59 12.76
CA GLN A 114 7.07 1.42 13.96
C GLN A 114 7.72 2.10 15.16
N ARG A 115 9.04 1.93 15.36
CA ARG A 115 9.76 2.64 16.43
C ARG A 115 9.68 4.16 16.30
N ALA A 116 9.74 4.70 15.09
CA ALA A 116 9.66 6.14 14.86
C ALA A 116 8.27 6.69 15.21
N ILE A 117 7.21 5.97 14.85
CA ILE A 117 5.83 6.32 15.21
C ILE A 117 5.63 6.22 16.72
N ASP A 118 5.97 5.07 17.32
CA ASP A 118 5.77 4.79 18.74
C ASP A 118 6.50 5.80 19.64
N ALA A 119 7.60 6.38 19.16
CA ALA A 119 8.37 7.41 19.88
C ALA A 119 7.71 8.80 19.90
N HIS A 120 6.73 9.07 19.02
CA HIS A 120 6.10 10.40 18.87
C HIS A 120 4.60 10.40 19.15
N VAL A 121 3.91 9.31 18.80
CA VAL A 121 2.47 9.14 19.01
C VAL A 121 2.23 7.75 19.57
N HIS A 122 1.94 7.69 20.86
CA HIS A 122 1.64 6.43 21.54
C HIS A 122 0.27 5.90 21.12
N ARG A 123 0.05 4.61 21.36
CA ARG A 123 -1.20 3.92 20.95
C ARG A 123 -2.45 4.49 21.60
N ASP A 124 -2.33 4.98 22.84
CA ASP A 124 -3.45 5.52 23.62
C ASP A 124 -3.62 7.04 23.42
N ASP A 125 -2.77 7.67 22.60
CA ASP A 125 -2.91 9.09 22.30
C ASP A 125 -4.17 9.33 21.45
N PRO A 126 -4.87 10.47 21.64
CA PRO A 126 -6.00 10.82 20.80
C PRO A 126 -5.59 11.06 19.34
N GLN A 127 -4.30 11.28 19.09
CA GLN A 127 -3.72 11.57 17.77
C GLN A 127 -3.41 10.27 17.02
N VAL A 128 -3.31 10.37 15.70
CA VAL A 128 -2.94 9.24 14.84
C VAL A 128 -1.74 9.62 14.00
N ALA A 129 -0.75 8.75 13.97
CA ALA A 129 0.36 8.82 13.03
C ALA A 129 0.39 7.55 12.18
N THR A 130 0.66 7.72 10.90
CA THR A 130 0.80 6.62 9.94
C THR A 130 1.96 6.92 9.00
N GLN A 131 2.76 5.91 8.69
CA GLN A 131 3.88 6.01 7.77
C GLN A 131 3.88 4.80 6.83
N VAL A 132 3.97 5.08 5.53
CA VAL A 132 4.16 4.07 4.49
C VAL A 132 5.39 4.42 3.69
N MET A 133 6.28 3.44 3.48
CA MET A 133 7.47 3.59 2.63
C MET A 133 7.28 2.83 1.34
N ILE A 134 7.45 3.51 0.21
CA ILE A 134 7.20 2.96 -1.13
C ILE A 134 8.44 3.20 -1.98
N VAL A 135 8.83 2.22 -2.79
CA VAL A 135 9.86 2.39 -3.82
C VAL A 135 9.27 3.18 -4.99
N PRO A 136 9.79 4.40 -5.29
CA PRO A 136 9.31 5.18 -6.43
C PRO A 136 9.49 4.41 -7.75
N GLY A 137 8.52 4.53 -8.65
CA GLY A 137 8.53 3.85 -9.96
C GLY A 137 8.10 2.38 -9.92
N GLU A 138 8.44 1.63 -8.86
CA GLU A 138 8.00 0.23 -8.69
C GLU A 138 6.65 0.11 -7.99
N GLY A 139 6.35 1.03 -7.06
CA GLY A 139 5.17 0.93 -6.21
C GLY A 139 5.27 -0.13 -5.10
N ALA A 140 6.42 -0.78 -4.95
CA ALA A 140 6.64 -1.78 -3.91
C ALA A 140 6.64 -1.14 -2.51
N ILE A 141 5.81 -1.66 -1.60
CA ILE A 141 5.72 -1.18 -0.22
C ILE A 141 6.79 -1.87 0.62
N ARG A 142 7.67 -1.08 1.24
CA ARG A 142 8.76 -1.59 2.10
C ARG A 142 8.43 -1.59 3.57
N ALA A 143 7.52 -0.72 4.01
CA ALA A 143 7.06 -0.66 5.39
C ALA A 143 5.70 0.03 5.48
N MET A 144 4.89 -0.39 6.44
CA MET A 144 3.59 0.19 6.79
C MET A 144 3.45 0.18 8.30
N ALA A 145 3.47 1.34 8.93
CA ALA A 145 3.36 1.49 10.37
C ALA A 145 2.31 2.54 10.71
N THR A 146 1.70 2.40 11.88
CA THR A 146 0.71 3.34 12.41
C THR A 146 0.68 3.26 13.93
N SER A 147 0.26 4.33 14.57
CA SER A 147 0.07 4.37 16.03
C SER A 147 -1.19 3.63 16.47
N ARG A 148 -2.14 3.37 15.56
CA ARG A 148 -3.36 2.61 15.86
C ARG A 148 -3.34 1.25 15.20
N GLY A 149 -3.63 0.19 15.96
CA GLY A 149 -3.52 -1.18 15.47
C GLY A 149 -4.40 -1.47 14.24
N ASP A 150 -5.62 -0.97 14.20
CA ASP A 150 -6.48 -1.20 13.04
C ASP A 150 -6.07 -0.40 11.80
N GLY A 151 -5.28 0.67 11.93
CA GLY A 151 -5.00 1.60 10.83
C GLY A 151 -6.28 2.21 10.24
N ASP A 152 -7.41 2.13 10.96
CA ASP A 152 -8.68 2.72 10.55
C ASP A 152 -8.71 4.16 11.05
N GLY A 153 -8.77 5.07 10.10
CA GLY A 153 -8.91 6.49 10.35
C GLY A 153 -9.75 7.11 9.25
N PRO A 154 -10.52 8.17 9.55
CA PRO A 154 -11.14 8.95 8.50
C PRO A 154 -10.04 9.48 7.56
N GLY A 155 -10.36 9.61 6.27
CA GLY A 155 -9.48 10.30 5.34
C GLY A 155 -9.15 11.70 5.88
N PHE A 156 -7.86 12.04 5.95
CA PHE A 156 -7.42 13.36 6.39
C PHE A 156 -7.29 14.31 5.21
N GLN A 157 -7.51 15.60 5.46
CA GLN A 157 -7.22 16.63 4.46
C GLN A 157 -5.72 16.68 4.21
N GLN A 158 -5.33 16.67 2.93
CA GLN A 158 -3.92 16.68 2.52
C GLN A 158 -3.25 18.04 2.80
N GLY A 159 -4.02 19.12 2.90
CA GLY A 159 -3.47 20.47 3.09
C GLY A 159 -2.50 20.86 1.97
N THR A 160 -1.39 21.52 2.33
CA THR A 160 -0.37 21.98 1.38
C THR A 160 0.34 20.85 0.64
N THR A 161 0.26 19.59 1.10
CA THR A 161 0.81 18.44 0.36
C THR A 161 0.10 18.15 -0.96
N ALA A 162 -1.05 18.79 -1.23
CA ALA A 162 -1.74 18.77 -2.51
C ALA A 162 -1.19 19.77 -3.54
N MET A 163 -0.39 20.77 -3.12
CA MET A 163 0.17 21.79 -4.01
C MET A 163 1.03 21.24 -5.17
N PRO A 164 1.82 20.14 -5.01
CA PRO A 164 2.56 19.56 -6.12
C PRO A 164 1.68 19.12 -7.31
N TYR A 165 0.40 18.80 -7.11
CA TYR A 165 -0.50 18.43 -8.21
C TYR A 165 -0.77 19.59 -9.16
N THR A 166 -1.05 20.78 -8.62
CA THR A 166 -1.29 21.98 -9.43
C THR A 166 0.02 22.52 -10.02
N LEU A 167 1.13 22.41 -9.30
CA LEU A 167 2.46 22.71 -9.84
C LEU A 167 2.79 21.83 -11.06
N ALA A 168 2.53 20.52 -10.98
CA ALA A 168 2.74 19.61 -12.09
C ALA A 168 1.92 19.99 -13.33
N THR A 169 0.65 20.40 -13.13
CA THR A 169 -0.20 20.90 -14.21
C THR A 169 0.35 22.18 -14.84
N ALA A 170 0.85 23.13 -14.04
CA ALA A 170 1.45 24.37 -14.54
C ALA A 170 2.70 24.09 -15.39
N LEU A 171 3.58 23.20 -14.92
CA LEU A 171 4.77 22.78 -15.67
C LEU A 171 4.38 22.07 -16.98
N ALA A 172 3.38 21.20 -16.95
CA ALA A 172 2.85 20.53 -18.14
C ALA A 172 2.23 21.51 -19.15
N ALA A 173 1.67 22.62 -18.68
CA ALA A 173 1.16 23.72 -19.51
C ALA A 173 2.29 24.63 -20.07
N GLY A 174 3.55 24.38 -19.71
CA GLY A 174 4.71 25.08 -20.26
C GLY A 174 5.28 26.20 -19.39
N LEU A 175 4.76 26.42 -18.18
CA LEU A 175 5.38 27.35 -17.24
C LEU A 175 6.74 26.80 -16.78
N ARG A 176 7.68 27.71 -16.57
CA ARG A 176 9.05 27.43 -16.13
C ARG A 176 9.18 27.82 -14.65
N TYR A 177 10.23 27.32 -14.00
CA TYR A 177 10.45 27.57 -12.56
C TYR A 177 10.52 29.05 -12.17
N ASP A 178 10.95 29.91 -13.08
CA ASP A 178 11.09 31.35 -12.85
C ASP A 178 9.90 32.16 -13.40
N ASP A 179 8.92 31.51 -14.03
CA ASP A 179 7.63 32.12 -14.33
C ASP A 179 6.83 32.29 -13.03
N GLY A 180 5.91 33.25 -12.99
CA GLY A 180 5.24 33.62 -11.76
C GLY A 180 4.14 34.64 -11.90
N PHE A 181 3.60 35.05 -10.75
CA PHE A 181 2.48 35.96 -10.67
C PHE A 181 2.67 36.97 -9.53
N PRO A 182 2.06 38.16 -9.64
CA PRO A 182 1.88 39.03 -8.49
C PRO A 182 0.89 38.39 -7.49
N ILE A 183 1.31 38.36 -6.24
CA ILE A 183 0.57 37.82 -5.10
C ILE A 183 0.42 38.89 -4.02
N SER A 184 -0.60 38.72 -3.19
CA SER A 184 -0.87 39.53 -1.99
C SER A 184 -0.98 38.60 -0.78
N ASP A 185 -1.07 39.15 0.42
CA ASP A 185 -1.24 38.38 1.66
C ASP A 185 -2.59 37.65 1.74
N GLU A 186 -3.58 38.16 1.02
CA GLU A 186 -4.91 37.55 0.89
C GLU A 186 -5.32 37.42 -0.58
N TYR A 187 -6.03 36.34 -0.90
CA TYR A 187 -6.71 36.14 -2.16
C TYR A 187 -8.21 36.04 -1.91
N ARG A 188 -9.01 36.82 -2.65
CA ARG A 188 -10.47 36.69 -2.71
C ARG A 188 -10.90 36.35 -4.12
N PRO A 189 -11.72 35.30 -4.33
CA PRO A 189 -12.35 35.05 -5.61
C PRO A 189 -13.12 36.28 -6.08
N LYS A 190 -13.05 36.61 -7.38
CA LYS A 190 -13.75 37.78 -7.95
C LYS A 190 -15.28 37.63 -7.98
N GLY A 191 -15.77 36.40 -7.81
CA GLY A 191 -17.19 36.06 -7.77
C GLY A 191 -17.41 34.55 -7.68
N TYR A 192 -18.66 34.13 -7.55
CA TYR A 192 -19.01 32.71 -7.38
C TYR A 192 -18.56 31.81 -8.54
N ALA A 193 -18.48 32.36 -9.75
CA ALA A 193 -18.02 31.65 -10.95
C ALA A 193 -16.49 31.61 -11.13
N THR A 194 -15.70 32.12 -10.18
CA THR A 194 -14.22 32.17 -10.31
C THR A 194 -13.61 30.78 -10.47
N PHE A 195 -14.14 29.80 -9.73
CA PHE A 195 -13.70 28.41 -9.77
C PHE A 195 -14.86 27.50 -10.14
N LYS A 196 -14.54 26.38 -10.78
CA LYS A 196 -15.47 25.30 -11.09
C LYS A 196 -14.98 23.99 -10.53
N ASN A 197 -15.92 23.14 -10.10
CA ASN A 197 -15.62 21.75 -9.75
C ASN A 197 -15.62 20.85 -11.00
N CYS A 198 -15.37 19.55 -10.81
CA CYS A 198 -15.35 18.57 -11.90
C CYS A 198 -16.72 18.33 -12.56
N GLN A 199 -17.81 18.84 -11.98
CA GLN A 199 -19.16 18.81 -12.56
C GLN A 199 -19.53 20.16 -13.22
N ASP A 200 -18.55 21.01 -13.51
CA ASP A 200 -18.71 22.35 -14.09
C ASP A 200 -19.53 23.34 -13.25
N GLN A 201 -19.79 23.03 -11.98
CA GLN A 201 -20.54 23.88 -11.08
C GLN A 201 -19.64 24.97 -10.50
N ALA A 202 -20.15 26.19 -10.40
CA ALA A 202 -19.47 27.32 -9.78
C ALA A 202 -19.25 27.08 -8.28
N VAL A 203 -18.00 27.17 -7.81
CA VAL A 203 -17.60 26.90 -6.42
C VAL A 203 -16.72 28.01 -5.82
N GLY A 204 -16.57 29.15 -6.49
CA GLY A 204 -15.91 30.31 -5.89
C GLY A 204 -16.76 30.87 -4.75
N ASP A 205 -16.13 31.41 -3.71
CA ASP A 205 -16.81 32.14 -2.64
C ASP A 205 -16.12 33.50 -2.42
N PRO A 206 -16.69 34.61 -2.91
CA PRO A 206 -16.10 35.94 -2.74
C PRO A 206 -16.19 36.47 -1.29
N THR A 207 -16.98 35.83 -0.43
CA THR A 207 -17.13 36.24 0.97
C THR A 207 -15.94 35.77 1.83
N HIS A 208 -15.24 34.74 1.39
CA HIS A 208 -14.09 34.16 2.08
C HIS A 208 -12.75 34.61 1.46
N ALA A 209 -11.79 34.95 2.32
CA ALA A 209 -10.41 35.22 1.90
C ALA A 209 -9.50 34.04 2.28
N ILE A 210 -8.60 33.72 1.36
CA ILE A 210 -7.54 32.74 1.57
C ILE A 210 -6.28 33.52 1.90
N SER A 211 -5.70 33.27 3.08
CA SER A 211 -4.52 34.00 3.57
C SER A 211 -3.26 33.16 3.50
N ASN A 212 -2.12 33.81 3.31
CA ASN A 212 -0.82 33.18 3.50
C ASN A 212 -0.50 33.00 5.00
N ARG A 213 0.29 31.97 5.32
CA ARG A 213 0.84 31.78 6.67
C ARG A 213 1.79 32.92 7.03
N GLU A 214 2.75 33.19 6.15
CA GLU A 214 3.69 34.31 6.27
C GLU A 214 3.17 35.52 5.48
N LYS A 215 3.16 36.69 6.12
CA LYS A 215 2.75 37.96 5.50
C LYS A 215 3.97 38.71 4.98
N GLY A 216 3.93 39.08 3.72
CA GLY A 216 5.03 39.77 3.03
C GLY A 216 4.56 40.92 2.16
N GLY A 217 3.26 41.26 2.21
CA GLY A 217 2.64 42.24 1.33
C GLY A 217 2.64 41.81 -0.13
N ASP A 218 2.37 42.78 -0.99
CA ASP A 218 2.32 42.59 -2.44
C ASP A 218 3.72 42.36 -3.00
N ARG A 219 3.90 41.23 -3.71
CA ARG A 219 5.19 40.85 -4.32
C ARG A 219 4.99 39.92 -5.51
N PHE A 220 6.04 39.74 -6.29
CA PHE A 220 6.08 38.71 -7.32
C PHE A 220 6.60 37.40 -6.74
N ALA A 221 5.90 36.29 -7.00
CA ALA A 221 6.36 34.95 -6.66
C ALA A 221 6.44 34.09 -7.91
N THR A 222 7.55 33.36 -8.05
CA THR A 222 7.75 32.38 -9.12
C THR A 222 7.19 31.02 -8.71
N LEU A 223 7.09 30.08 -9.66
CA LEU A 223 6.81 28.67 -9.36
C LEU A 223 7.78 28.15 -8.29
N ARG A 224 9.08 28.48 -8.41
CA ARG A 224 10.09 28.07 -7.42
C ARG A 224 9.80 28.65 -6.03
N SER A 225 9.68 29.97 -5.90
CA SER A 225 9.52 30.61 -4.57
C SER A 225 8.14 30.33 -3.97
N GLY A 226 7.09 30.34 -4.79
CA GLY A 226 5.72 30.05 -4.38
C GLY A 226 5.56 28.62 -3.84
N THR A 227 6.19 27.64 -4.48
CA THR A 227 6.22 26.25 -4.00
C THR A 227 7.09 26.09 -2.75
N GLN A 228 8.32 26.63 -2.76
CA GLN A 228 9.26 26.48 -1.65
C GLN A 228 8.69 27.04 -0.33
N ASP A 229 8.02 28.18 -0.40
CA ASP A 229 7.44 28.85 0.78
C ASP A 229 6.00 28.40 1.08
N ALA A 230 5.45 27.50 0.26
CA ALA A 230 4.06 27.03 0.31
C ALA A 230 3.05 28.19 0.38
N VAL A 231 3.16 29.14 -0.55
CA VAL A 231 2.34 30.36 -0.57
C VAL A 231 0.93 30.06 -1.04
N ASN A 232 -0.05 30.10 -0.12
CA ASN A 232 -1.46 29.82 -0.43
C ASN A 232 -2.00 30.68 -1.58
N THR A 233 -1.77 32.00 -1.55
CA THR A 233 -2.34 32.92 -2.56
C THR A 233 -1.71 32.77 -3.95
N PHE A 234 -0.49 32.21 -4.03
CA PHE A 234 0.14 31.85 -5.31
C PHE A 234 -0.61 30.70 -5.97
N TYR A 235 -0.99 29.68 -5.20
CA TYR A 235 -1.74 28.52 -5.70
C TYR A 235 -3.22 28.79 -6.00
N MET A 236 -3.70 30.01 -5.75
CA MET A 236 -5.04 30.47 -6.16
C MET A 236 -5.06 31.24 -7.49
N ARG A 237 -3.89 31.46 -8.12
CA ARG A 237 -3.72 32.14 -9.41
C ARG A 237 -3.71 31.15 -10.55
#